data_AF-A0A958H8W1-F1
#
_entry.id   AF-A0A958H8W1-F1
#
_cell.length_a   1.000
_cell.length_b   1.000
_cell.length_c   1.000
_cell.angle_alpha   90.00
_cell.angle_beta   90.00
_cell.angle_gamma   90.00
#
_symmetry.space_group_name_H-M   'P 1'
#
loop_
_entity.id
_entity.type
_entity.pdbx_description
1 polymer ?
#
loop_
_entity_poly.entity_id
_entity_poly.type
_entity_poly.pdbx_seq_one_letter_code
_entity_poly.pdbx_strand_id
1 'polypeptide(L)'
;MPTASEYYQHLTTVFDEAIRLSRSAGANPLRSNEFLIDPGGTAGRIRCTSDLLQDRLLAPLVHLLAAPGQQAAGFTVDWVDASGYTSAWEEMPWLPQRRSAEQGTSEYLDPPYLFTAHGNDVLTGLDLTNGRTIAVVRSASDWSPDHYHQSIFITLYQHLRQRGFHLIHAAAVGVNGRVVLLTGASGSGKTTTMLSCIRRGFEFYSDDATLLRRTGSGGIEAVSLLGTINITAQTLAWFPELEHAAAPVANRTGKRLAMINAVYPGQAARRGEVAAILVPEITGQP
;
A
#
# COMPACT_ATOMS: atom_id res chain seq x y z
N MET A 1 -4.13 32.13 1.13
CA MET A 1 -3.94 30.67 1.20
C MET A 1 -3.47 30.32 2.59
N PRO A 2 -3.90 29.20 3.17
CA PRO A 2 -3.39 28.76 4.47
C PRO A 2 -1.89 28.46 4.38
N THR A 3 -1.21 28.52 5.51
CA THR A 3 0.13 27.93 5.69
C THR A 3 0.05 26.42 5.74
N ALA A 4 1.17 25.72 5.51
CA ALA A 4 1.22 24.26 5.60
C ALA A 4 0.78 23.73 6.99
N SER A 5 1.19 24.42 8.06
CA SER A 5 0.79 24.06 9.42
C SER A 5 -0.70 24.23 9.66
N GLU A 6 -1.30 25.35 9.22
CA GLU A 6 -2.74 25.58 9.37
C GLU A 6 -3.54 24.54 8.59
N TYR A 7 -3.11 24.20 7.37
CA TYR A 7 -3.79 23.20 6.55
C TYR A 7 -3.67 21.78 7.14
N TYR A 8 -2.50 21.40 7.68
CA TYR A 8 -2.35 20.12 8.38
C TYR A 8 -3.23 20.03 9.64
N GLN A 9 -3.32 21.12 10.41
CA GLN A 9 -4.22 21.21 11.56
C GLN A 9 -5.70 21.11 11.15
N HIS A 10 -6.05 21.70 10.00
CA HIS A 10 -7.37 21.55 9.41
C HIS A 10 -7.68 20.08 9.08
N LEU A 11 -6.78 19.37 8.37
CA LEU A 11 -6.95 17.94 8.08
C LEU A 11 -7.09 17.10 9.36
N THR A 12 -6.34 17.44 10.41
CA THR A 12 -6.46 16.77 11.71
C THR A 12 -7.84 16.99 12.34
N THR A 13 -8.36 18.21 12.25
CA THR A 13 -9.70 18.55 12.75
C THR A 13 -10.79 17.78 12.01
N VAL A 14 -10.66 17.66 10.68
CA VAL A 14 -11.54 16.84 9.83
C VAL A 14 -11.56 15.38 10.31
N PHE A 15 -10.40 14.79 10.59
CA PHE A 15 -10.32 13.42 11.10
C PHE A 15 -10.99 13.26 12.48
N ASP A 16 -10.72 14.17 13.41
CA ASP A 16 -11.29 14.12 14.77
C ASP A 16 -12.82 14.29 14.76
N GLU A 17 -13.35 15.11 13.85
CA GLU A 17 -14.79 15.24 13.61
C GLU A 17 -15.38 13.95 13.01
N ALA A 18 -14.77 13.41 11.95
CA ALA A 18 -15.24 12.19 11.29
C ALA A 18 -15.23 10.97 12.22
N ILE A 19 -14.21 10.82 13.09
CA ILE A 19 -14.21 9.75 14.11
C ILE A 19 -15.36 9.91 15.11
N ARG A 20 -15.64 11.15 15.57
CA ARG A 20 -16.72 11.40 16.52
C ARG A 20 -18.08 11.03 15.91
N LEU A 21 -18.30 11.40 14.65
CA LEU A 21 -19.55 11.12 13.93
C LEU A 21 -19.71 9.63 13.58
N SER A 22 -18.62 8.94 13.21
CA SER A 22 -18.63 7.49 13.01
C SER A 22 -19.11 6.72 14.24
N ARG A 23 -18.66 7.14 15.44
CA ARG A 23 -19.07 6.54 16.72
C ARG A 23 -20.54 6.77 17.06
N SER A 24 -21.14 7.88 16.60
CA SER A 24 -22.56 8.17 16.85
C SER A 24 -23.49 7.55 15.80
N ALA A 25 -23.00 7.27 14.59
CA ALA A 25 -23.80 6.76 13.45
C ALA A 25 -24.03 5.24 13.44
N GLY A 26 -23.75 4.53 14.55
CA GLY A 26 -24.01 3.09 14.65
C GLY A 26 -22.98 2.20 13.96
N ALA A 27 -21.72 2.65 13.84
CA ALA A 27 -20.60 1.77 13.51
C ALA A 27 -20.59 0.55 14.45
N ASN A 28 -20.14 -0.61 13.94
CA ASN A 28 -20.17 -1.85 14.72
C ASN A 28 -19.43 -1.64 16.05
N PRO A 29 -20.13 -1.64 17.21
CA PRO A 29 -19.52 -1.25 18.47
C PRO A 29 -18.47 -2.24 18.97
N LEU A 30 -18.41 -3.44 18.38
CA LEU A 30 -17.42 -4.47 18.68
C LEU A 30 -16.18 -4.37 17.80
N ARG A 31 -16.23 -3.62 16.70
CA ARG A 31 -15.12 -3.49 15.75
C ARG A 31 -14.24 -2.30 16.14
N SER A 32 -12.96 -2.59 16.40
CA SER A 32 -11.97 -1.54 16.59
C SER A 32 -11.84 -0.69 15.33
N ASN A 33 -11.82 0.64 15.46
CA ASN A 33 -11.56 1.55 14.36
C ASN A 33 -10.06 1.64 14.00
N GLU A 34 -9.22 0.86 14.67
CA GLU A 34 -7.78 0.81 14.45
C GLU A 34 -7.24 -0.61 14.39
N PHE A 35 -6.15 -0.77 13.67
CA PHE A 35 -5.33 -1.99 13.65
C PHE A 35 -3.84 -1.63 13.51
N LEU A 36 -2.98 -2.57 13.88
CA LEU A 36 -1.54 -2.41 13.78
C LEU A 36 -0.99 -3.27 12.63
N ILE A 37 -0.03 -2.73 11.91
CA ILE A 37 0.75 -3.43 10.88
C ILE A 37 2.23 -3.43 11.26
N ASP A 38 2.97 -4.39 10.72
CA ASP A 38 4.41 -4.51 10.91
C ASP A 38 5.15 -4.82 9.58
N PRO A 39 5.25 -3.84 8.67
CA PRO A 39 6.13 -3.94 7.51
C PRO A 39 7.60 -3.96 7.95
N GLY A 40 8.22 -5.14 7.90
CA GLY A 40 9.66 -5.29 8.10
C GLY A 40 10.16 -4.91 9.49
N GLY A 41 9.38 -5.14 10.56
CA GLY A 41 9.76 -4.75 11.93
C GLY A 41 9.53 -3.28 12.25
N THR A 42 8.79 -2.55 11.41
CA THR A 42 8.36 -1.17 11.66
C THR A 42 6.88 -1.12 11.96
N ALA A 43 6.53 -1.13 13.25
CA ALA A 43 5.15 -1.03 13.69
C ALA A 43 4.47 0.25 13.20
N GLY A 44 3.31 0.12 12.55
CA GLY A 44 2.48 1.23 12.09
C GLY A 44 1.06 1.11 12.64
N ARG A 45 0.50 2.21 13.12
CA ARG A 45 -0.90 2.27 13.55
C ARG A 45 -1.77 2.82 12.43
N ILE A 46 -2.80 2.07 12.04
CA ILE A 46 -3.77 2.48 11.03
C ILE A 46 -5.10 2.72 11.72
N ARG A 47 -5.65 3.92 11.60
CA ARG A 47 -6.97 4.30 12.13
C ARG A 47 -7.89 4.70 10.99
N CYS A 48 -9.16 4.32 11.06
CA CYS A 48 -10.14 4.54 9.99
C CYS A 48 -11.42 5.14 10.54
N THR A 49 -12.13 5.94 9.73
CA THR A 49 -13.42 6.52 10.12
C THR A 49 -14.64 5.71 9.66
N SER A 50 -14.49 4.72 8.77
CA SER A 50 -15.58 3.85 8.33
C SER A 50 -15.15 2.39 8.20
N ASP A 51 -16.09 1.46 8.42
CA ASP A 51 -15.86 0.01 8.31
C ASP A 51 -15.46 -0.38 6.88
N LEU A 52 -16.12 0.22 5.88
CA LEU A 52 -15.81 -0.01 4.46
C LEU A 52 -14.38 0.41 4.12
N LEU A 53 -13.94 1.59 4.61
CA LEU A 53 -12.57 2.05 4.40
C LEU A 53 -11.57 1.12 5.09
N GLN A 54 -11.89 0.64 6.29
CA GLN A 54 -11.06 -0.31 7.01
C GLN A 54 -10.93 -1.65 6.24
N ASP A 55 -12.01 -2.18 5.68
CA ASP A 55 -11.99 -3.42 4.86
C ASP A 55 -11.11 -3.25 3.62
N ARG A 56 -11.23 -2.11 2.93
CA ARG A 56 -10.40 -1.77 1.76
C ARG A 56 -8.91 -1.71 2.11
N LEU A 57 -8.57 -1.12 3.26
CA LEU A 57 -7.18 -1.03 3.74
C LEU A 57 -6.63 -2.38 4.23
N LEU A 58 -7.46 -3.20 4.87
CA LEU A 58 -7.05 -4.49 5.40
C LEU A 58 -6.76 -5.52 4.30
N ALA A 59 -7.57 -5.58 3.24
CA ALA A 59 -7.43 -6.57 2.19
C ALA A 59 -5.98 -6.75 1.65
N PRO A 60 -5.23 -5.69 1.33
CA PRO A 60 -3.85 -5.78 0.83
C PRO A 60 -2.81 -5.81 1.96
N LEU A 61 -3.19 -5.53 3.21
CA LEU A 61 -2.29 -5.43 4.38
C LEU A 61 -2.42 -6.58 5.37
N VAL A 62 -3.36 -7.51 5.16
CA VAL A 62 -3.71 -8.56 6.14
C VAL A 62 -2.51 -9.40 6.58
N HIS A 63 -1.57 -9.69 5.67
CA HIS A 63 -0.35 -10.44 5.99
C HIS A 63 0.63 -9.67 6.88
N LEU A 64 0.50 -8.34 6.95
CA LEU A 64 1.30 -7.46 7.78
C LEU A 64 0.70 -7.20 9.16
N LEU A 65 -0.50 -7.69 9.49
CA LEU A 65 -1.13 -7.43 10.79
C LEU A 65 -0.19 -7.79 11.95
N ALA A 66 0.07 -6.85 12.85
CA ALA A 66 0.99 -7.06 13.96
C ALA A 66 0.46 -8.16 14.91
N ALA A 67 1.38 -8.85 15.58
CA ALA A 67 1.00 -9.85 16.58
C ALA A 67 0.31 -9.19 17.78
N PRO A 68 -0.61 -9.90 18.47
CA PRO A 68 -1.23 -9.40 19.70
C PRO A 68 -0.18 -8.94 20.73
N GLY A 69 -0.39 -7.78 21.34
CA GLY A 69 0.50 -7.23 22.39
C GLY A 69 1.58 -6.27 21.91
N GLN A 70 1.78 -6.11 20.60
CA GLN A 70 2.58 -5.00 20.06
C GLN A 70 1.80 -3.69 20.27
N GLN A 71 2.33 -2.73 21.04
CA GLN A 71 1.59 -1.50 21.40
C GLN A 71 2.25 -0.22 20.85
N ALA A 72 3.57 -0.19 20.75
CA ALA A 72 4.31 0.96 20.26
C ALA A 72 4.35 0.97 18.72
N ALA A 73 3.77 2.03 18.13
CA ALA A 73 3.83 2.27 16.70
C ALA A 73 4.90 3.33 16.41
N GLY A 74 5.77 3.05 15.44
CA GLY A 74 6.76 4.00 14.95
C GLY A 74 6.17 5.09 14.08
N PHE A 75 4.96 4.89 13.54
CA PHE A 75 4.21 5.89 12.78
C PHE A 75 2.69 5.64 12.88
N THR A 76 1.89 6.65 12.52
CA THR A 76 0.43 6.56 12.47
C THR A 76 -0.11 7.05 11.12
N VAL A 77 -1.11 6.36 10.57
CA VAL A 77 -1.86 6.80 9.41
C VAL A 77 -3.35 6.79 9.73
N ASP A 78 -3.96 7.97 9.61
CA ASP A 78 -5.34 8.26 9.91
C ASP A 78 -6.13 8.41 8.62
N TRP A 79 -6.93 7.41 8.29
CA TRP A 79 -7.73 7.38 7.07
C TRP A 79 -9.15 7.89 7.32
N VAL A 80 -9.51 8.96 6.61
CA VAL A 80 -10.85 9.58 6.63
C VAL A 80 -11.58 9.19 5.36
N ASP A 81 -12.76 8.59 5.51
CA ASP A 81 -13.77 8.53 4.48
C ASP A 81 -14.55 9.86 4.45
N ALA A 82 -14.32 10.67 3.42
CA ALA A 82 -14.99 11.95 3.24
C ALA A 82 -16.40 11.83 2.62
N SER A 83 -16.87 10.60 2.33
CA SER A 83 -18.24 10.42 1.84
C SER A 83 -19.25 10.94 2.88
N GLY A 84 -20.06 11.91 2.47
CA GLY A 84 -21.01 12.58 3.36
C GLY A 84 -20.47 13.77 4.17
N TYR A 85 -19.18 14.11 4.04
CA TYR A 85 -18.54 15.26 4.69
C TYR A 85 -18.16 16.30 3.62
N THR A 86 -19.08 17.23 3.32
CA THR A 86 -18.83 18.27 2.31
C THR A 86 -17.62 19.15 2.60
N SER A 87 -17.19 19.25 3.85
CA SER A 87 -15.99 19.99 4.29
C SER A 87 -14.72 19.14 4.38
N ALA A 88 -14.80 17.81 4.32
CA ALA A 88 -13.62 16.96 4.53
C ALA A 88 -12.76 16.83 3.28
N TRP A 89 -13.38 16.82 2.10
CA TRP A 89 -12.66 16.76 0.84
C TRP A 89 -12.22 18.17 0.42
N GLU A 90 -10.95 18.48 0.65
CA GLU A 90 -10.33 19.71 0.16
C GLU A 90 -9.22 19.37 -0.85
N GLU A 91 -9.18 20.12 -1.95
CA GLU A 91 -8.04 20.05 -2.88
C GLU A 91 -6.82 20.72 -2.25
N MET A 92 -5.63 20.26 -2.64
CA MET A 92 -4.38 20.88 -2.18
C MET A 92 -4.34 22.36 -2.61
N PRO A 93 -4.25 23.32 -1.67
CA PRO A 93 -4.44 24.74 -1.97
C PRO A 93 -3.27 25.37 -2.73
N TRP A 94 -2.12 24.70 -2.75
CA TRP A 94 -0.90 25.15 -3.43
C TRP A 94 -0.66 24.41 -4.74
N LEU A 95 0.05 25.08 -5.64
CA LEU A 95 0.60 24.42 -6.81
C LEU A 95 1.64 23.37 -6.37
N PRO A 96 1.54 22.12 -6.86
CA PRO A 96 2.51 21.09 -6.54
C PRO A 96 3.90 21.44 -7.05
N GLN A 97 4.91 21.13 -6.24
CA GLN A 97 6.32 21.27 -6.56
C GLN A 97 6.85 20.09 -7.37
N ARG A 98 6.22 18.91 -7.21
CA ARG A 98 6.57 17.68 -7.94
C ARG A 98 5.31 17.00 -8.46
N ARG A 99 5.41 16.38 -9.63
CA ARG A 99 4.35 15.57 -10.22
C ARG A 99 4.97 14.31 -10.83
N SER A 100 4.31 13.17 -10.63
CA SER A 100 4.65 11.91 -11.28
C SER A 100 3.43 11.40 -12.02
N ALA A 101 3.45 11.50 -13.35
CA ALA A 101 2.37 10.95 -14.19
C ALA A 101 2.32 9.41 -14.09
N GLU A 102 3.46 8.77 -13.88
CA GLU A 102 3.56 7.33 -13.69
C GLU A 102 2.88 6.87 -12.38
N GLN A 103 3.18 7.56 -11.28
CA GLN A 103 2.61 7.24 -9.97
C GLN A 103 1.23 7.86 -9.72
N GLY A 104 0.79 8.78 -10.58
CA GLY A 104 -0.45 9.53 -10.40
C GLY A 104 -0.39 10.51 -9.23
N THR A 105 0.80 10.98 -8.84
CA THR A 105 0.97 11.80 -7.64
C THR A 105 1.35 13.24 -7.94
N SER A 106 0.88 14.15 -7.09
CA SER A 106 1.31 15.54 -7.03
C SER A 106 1.70 15.88 -5.59
N GLU A 107 2.90 16.42 -5.39
CA GLU A 107 3.46 16.67 -4.05
C GLU A 107 3.76 18.15 -3.81
N TYR A 108 3.52 18.58 -2.58
CA TYR A 108 3.93 19.88 -2.05
C TYR A 108 4.65 19.66 -0.72
N LEU A 109 5.91 20.07 -0.63
CA LEU A 109 6.72 19.97 0.58
C LEU A 109 6.95 21.38 1.16
N ASP A 110 6.50 21.56 2.39
CA ASP A 110 6.80 22.73 3.22
C ASP A 110 7.14 22.20 4.62
N PRO A 111 8.44 21.90 4.88
CA PRO A 111 8.83 21.15 6.06
C PRO A 111 8.32 21.77 7.37
N PRO A 112 7.83 20.94 8.32
CA PRO A 112 7.92 19.49 8.34
C PRO A 112 6.78 18.76 7.61
N TYR A 113 5.96 19.44 6.81
CA TYR A 113 4.78 18.85 6.19
C TYR A 113 5.00 18.45 4.74
N LEU A 114 4.61 17.22 4.40
CA LEU A 114 4.54 16.74 3.03
C LEU A 114 3.08 16.45 2.68
N PHE A 115 2.57 17.14 1.67
CA PHE A 115 1.27 16.85 1.10
C PHE A 115 1.41 16.08 -0.20
N THR A 116 0.59 15.05 -0.38
CA THR A 116 0.54 14.26 -1.62
C THR A 116 -0.91 14.03 -2.01
N ALA A 117 -1.29 14.55 -3.18
CA ALA A 117 -2.51 14.16 -3.87
C ALA A 117 -2.23 12.92 -4.73
N HIS A 118 -3.03 11.88 -4.55
CA HIS A 118 -2.99 10.62 -5.29
C HIS A 118 -4.20 10.59 -6.23
N GLY A 119 -3.98 11.01 -7.47
CA GLY A 119 -5.06 11.28 -8.41
C GLY A 119 -6.03 12.33 -7.85
N ASN A 120 -7.32 12.05 -7.97
CA ASN A 120 -8.41 12.90 -7.50
C ASN A 120 -9.14 12.31 -6.29
N ASP A 121 -8.59 11.25 -5.70
CA ASP A 121 -9.32 10.34 -4.81
C ASP A 121 -8.77 10.33 -3.39
N VAL A 122 -7.47 10.56 -3.22
CA VAL A 122 -6.85 10.61 -1.90
C VAL A 122 -5.93 11.83 -1.80
N LEU A 123 -6.10 12.61 -0.74
CA LEU A 123 -5.14 13.61 -0.31
C LEU A 123 -4.50 13.15 1.00
N THR A 124 -3.18 13.25 1.10
CA THR A 124 -2.45 12.95 2.32
C THR A 124 -1.67 14.16 2.79
N GLY A 125 -1.68 14.40 4.10
CA GLY A 125 -0.77 15.31 4.79
C GLY A 125 0.05 14.52 5.80
N LEU A 126 1.38 14.53 5.64
CA LEU A 126 2.34 13.87 6.52
C LEU A 126 3.10 14.91 7.33
N ASP A 127 3.04 14.80 8.66
CA ASP A 127 3.97 15.47 9.58
C ASP A 127 5.22 14.59 9.73
N LEU A 128 6.33 15.05 9.14
CA LEU A 128 7.62 14.37 9.15
C LEU A 128 8.26 14.32 10.55
N THR A 129 7.91 15.24 11.45
CA THR A 129 8.45 15.28 12.81
C THR A 129 7.81 14.21 13.67
N ASN A 130 6.47 14.11 13.62
CA ASN A 130 5.70 13.21 14.47
C ASN A 130 5.42 11.84 13.83
N GLY A 131 5.74 11.66 12.54
CA GLY A 131 5.47 10.42 11.81
C GLY A 131 3.97 10.11 11.75
N ARG A 132 3.14 11.15 11.57
CA ARG A 132 1.69 11.04 11.50
C ARG A 132 1.18 11.53 10.16
N THR A 133 0.42 10.69 9.47
CA THR A 133 -0.31 11.05 8.25
C THR A 133 -1.79 11.14 8.52
N ILE A 134 -2.42 12.19 8.00
CA ILE A 134 -3.87 12.22 7.76
C ILE A 134 -4.10 11.96 6.26
N ALA A 135 -4.90 10.96 5.93
CA ALA A 135 -5.23 10.54 4.58
C ALA A 135 -6.74 10.67 4.37
N VAL A 136 -7.15 11.67 3.59
CA VAL A 136 -8.55 11.91 3.24
C VAL A 136 -8.85 11.23 1.93
N VAL A 137 -9.77 10.27 1.96
CA VAL A 137 -10.31 9.56 0.80
C VAL A 137 -11.64 10.21 0.42
N ARG A 138 -11.81 10.62 -0.84
CA ARG A 138 -13.04 11.29 -1.31
C ARG A 138 -14.29 10.48 -0.98
N SER A 139 -14.24 9.18 -1.22
CA SER A 139 -15.33 8.24 -0.98
C SER A 139 -14.77 6.82 -0.94
N ALA A 140 -14.98 6.09 0.16
CA ALA A 140 -14.51 4.70 0.25
C ALA A 140 -15.28 3.75 -0.69
N SER A 141 -16.51 4.08 -1.10
CA SER A 141 -17.28 3.28 -2.05
C SER A 141 -16.75 3.42 -3.48
N ASP A 142 -16.27 4.61 -3.83
CA ASP A 142 -15.78 4.93 -5.18
C ASP A 142 -14.26 4.77 -5.30
N TRP A 143 -13.60 4.28 -4.24
CA TRP A 143 -12.17 4.10 -4.22
C TRP A 143 -11.74 2.94 -5.13
N SER A 144 -11.29 3.31 -6.34
CA SER A 144 -10.80 2.35 -7.34
C SER A 144 -9.66 1.49 -6.77
N PRO A 145 -9.66 0.16 -7.02
CA PRO A 145 -8.54 -0.72 -6.71
C PRO A 145 -7.19 -0.23 -7.22
N ASP A 146 -7.16 0.52 -8.32
CA ASP A 146 -5.92 1.09 -8.88
C ASP A 146 -5.19 2.02 -7.92
N HIS A 147 -5.93 2.65 -7.01
CA HIS A 147 -5.37 3.56 -6.03
C HIS A 147 -4.72 2.83 -4.87
N TYR A 148 -4.72 1.51 -4.80
CA TYR A 148 -4.03 0.78 -3.72
C TYR A 148 -2.52 1.00 -3.80
N HIS A 149 -1.93 0.82 -4.98
CA HIS A 149 -0.52 1.13 -5.18
C HIS A 149 -0.25 2.63 -5.17
N GLN A 150 -1.16 3.46 -5.70
CA GLN A 150 -0.90 4.90 -5.73
C GLN A 150 -1.01 5.54 -4.34
N SER A 151 -2.02 5.19 -3.55
CA SER A 151 -2.27 5.84 -2.27
C SER A 151 -1.79 5.03 -1.07
N ILE A 152 -2.18 3.75 -0.90
CA ILE A 152 -1.78 2.97 0.28
C ILE A 152 -0.28 2.73 0.29
N PHE A 153 0.28 2.21 -0.81
CA PHE A 153 1.72 1.94 -0.89
C PHE A 153 2.55 3.21 -0.71
N ILE A 154 2.24 4.29 -1.44
CA ILE A 154 3.03 5.53 -1.35
C ILE A 154 2.94 6.11 0.06
N THR A 155 1.74 6.17 0.65
CA THR A 155 1.54 6.67 2.03
C THR A 155 2.40 5.91 3.04
N LEU A 156 2.37 4.57 2.99
CA LEU A 156 3.19 3.75 3.88
C LEU A 156 4.69 3.88 3.57
N TYR A 157 5.06 3.95 2.29
CA TYR A 157 6.43 4.12 1.86
C TYR A 157 7.03 5.46 2.33
N GLN A 158 6.25 6.54 2.40
CA GLN A 158 6.74 7.82 2.94
C GLN A 158 7.22 7.69 4.39
N HIS A 159 6.61 6.81 5.19
CA HIS A 159 7.08 6.49 6.54
C HIS A 159 8.31 5.57 6.52
N LEU A 160 8.28 4.53 5.70
CA LEU A 160 9.35 3.53 5.67
C LEU A 160 10.66 4.08 5.08
N ARG A 161 10.60 4.95 4.07
CA ARG A 161 11.79 5.53 3.44
C ARG A 161 12.68 6.30 4.43
N GLN A 162 12.07 6.93 5.44
CA GLN A 162 12.79 7.67 6.48
C GLN A 162 13.52 6.73 7.45
N ARG A 163 13.18 5.44 7.43
CA ARG A 163 13.68 4.39 8.32
C ARG A 163 14.60 3.41 7.58
N GLY A 164 15.23 3.86 6.49
CA GLY A 164 16.25 3.09 5.75
C GLY A 164 15.71 2.02 4.81
N PHE A 165 14.42 2.08 4.46
CA PHE A 165 13.85 1.22 3.42
C PHE A 165 13.99 1.89 2.06
N HIS A 166 14.40 1.11 1.06
CA HIS A 166 14.63 1.56 -0.29
C HIS A 166 13.74 0.81 -1.26
N LEU A 167 13.04 1.55 -2.11
CA LEU A 167 12.20 0.96 -3.15
C LEU A 167 13.03 0.56 -4.36
N ILE A 168 12.83 -0.66 -4.85
CA ILE A 168 13.30 -1.10 -6.16
C ILE A 168 12.13 -1.60 -7.03
N HIS A 169 12.26 -1.43 -8.34
CA HIS A 169 11.31 -2.00 -9.30
C HIS A 169 11.68 -3.45 -9.61
N ALA A 170 11.08 -4.37 -8.83
CA ALA A 170 11.25 -5.81 -8.98
C ALA A 170 10.06 -6.53 -8.33
N ALA A 171 9.74 -7.72 -8.84
CA ALA A 171 8.94 -8.70 -8.10
C ALA A 171 9.85 -9.43 -7.12
N ALA A 172 9.26 -9.97 -6.07
CA ALA A 172 9.97 -10.78 -5.09
C ALA A 172 9.15 -12.01 -4.70
N VAL A 173 9.80 -13.16 -4.77
CA VAL A 173 9.25 -14.47 -4.42
C VAL A 173 10.31 -15.25 -3.66
N GLY A 174 9.92 -16.11 -2.72
CA GLY A 174 10.89 -16.82 -1.90
C GLY A 174 10.40 -18.14 -1.36
N VAL A 175 11.31 -18.85 -0.69
CA VAL A 175 11.00 -20.10 0.00
C VAL A 175 11.86 -20.17 1.25
N ASN A 176 11.24 -20.52 2.39
CA ASN A 176 11.91 -20.61 3.69
C ASN A 176 12.69 -19.32 4.03
N GLY A 177 12.09 -18.15 3.76
CA GLY A 177 12.71 -16.85 4.04
C GLY A 177 13.89 -16.47 3.13
N ARG A 178 14.19 -17.26 2.08
CA ARG A 178 15.18 -16.91 1.05
C ARG A 178 14.47 -16.35 -0.18
N VAL A 179 14.76 -15.10 -0.52
CA VAL A 179 14.04 -14.31 -1.51
C VAL A 179 14.87 -14.16 -2.78
N VAL A 180 14.19 -14.32 -3.91
CA VAL A 180 14.70 -13.99 -5.23
C VAL A 180 13.99 -12.74 -5.74
N LEU A 181 14.78 -11.77 -6.18
CA LEU A 181 14.27 -10.59 -6.87
C LEU A 181 14.18 -10.89 -8.36
N LEU A 182 13.02 -10.68 -8.97
CA LEU A 182 12.79 -10.82 -10.40
C LEU A 182 12.77 -9.42 -11.02
N THR A 183 13.72 -9.15 -11.91
CA THR A 183 13.85 -7.87 -12.62
C THR A 183 13.89 -8.09 -14.13
N GLY A 184 13.70 -7.02 -14.91
CA GLY A 184 13.65 -7.08 -16.37
C GLY A 184 12.51 -6.23 -16.94
N ALA A 185 12.51 -6.06 -18.26
CA ALA A 185 11.51 -5.25 -18.97
C ALA A 185 10.08 -5.75 -18.76
N SER A 186 9.08 -4.91 -19.02
CA SER A 186 7.68 -5.36 -19.10
C SER A 186 7.55 -6.49 -20.14
N GLY A 187 6.81 -7.54 -19.82
CA GLY A 187 6.65 -8.71 -20.69
C GLY A 187 7.77 -9.76 -20.62
N SER A 188 8.85 -9.56 -19.85
CA SER A 188 9.93 -10.56 -19.68
C SER A 188 9.54 -11.84 -18.91
N GLY A 189 8.29 -11.93 -18.43
CA GLY A 189 7.81 -13.12 -17.70
C GLY A 189 8.01 -13.08 -16.18
N LYS A 190 8.37 -11.93 -15.58
CA LYS A 190 8.49 -11.76 -14.10
C LYS A 190 7.24 -12.24 -13.36
N THR A 191 6.08 -11.64 -13.65
CA THR A 191 4.81 -11.95 -13.00
C THR A 191 4.40 -13.42 -13.21
N THR A 192 4.60 -13.96 -14.42
CA THR A 192 4.29 -15.37 -14.72
C THR A 192 5.23 -16.34 -13.96
N THR A 193 6.51 -16.02 -13.86
CA THR A 193 7.50 -16.80 -13.09
C THR A 193 7.14 -16.78 -11.61
N MET A 194 6.90 -15.58 -11.05
CA MET A 194 6.46 -15.40 -9.68
C MET A 194 5.19 -16.21 -9.37
N LEU A 195 4.14 -16.07 -10.17
CA LEU A 195 2.89 -16.80 -9.98
C LEU A 195 3.06 -18.32 -10.08
N SER A 196 3.92 -18.78 -11.00
CA SER A 196 4.23 -20.21 -11.12
C SER A 196 4.90 -20.76 -9.86
N CYS A 197 5.79 -19.98 -9.23
CA CYS A 197 6.40 -20.33 -7.95
C CYS A 197 5.37 -20.34 -6.82
N ILE A 198 4.54 -19.31 -6.70
CA ILE A 198 3.49 -19.18 -5.66
C ILE A 198 2.52 -20.37 -5.75
N ARG A 199 2.08 -20.72 -6.96
CA ARG A 199 1.24 -21.91 -7.21
C ARG A 199 1.89 -23.23 -6.73
N ARG A 200 3.22 -23.27 -6.61
CA ARG A 200 4.00 -24.40 -6.08
C ARG A 200 4.32 -24.29 -4.58
N GLY A 201 3.74 -23.32 -3.87
CA GLY A 201 3.88 -23.13 -2.43
C GLY A 201 4.98 -22.16 -2.02
N PHE A 202 5.54 -21.38 -2.95
CA PHE A 202 6.50 -20.33 -2.60
C PHE A 202 5.79 -19.12 -1.99
N GLU A 203 6.54 -18.37 -1.21
CA GLU A 203 6.08 -17.17 -0.53
C GLU A 203 6.09 -15.96 -1.49
N PHE A 204 5.00 -15.23 -1.55
CA PHE A 204 4.90 -13.93 -2.21
C PHE A 204 5.45 -12.81 -1.31
N TYR A 205 6.25 -11.90 -1.88
CA TYR A 205 6.72 -10.70 -1.18
C TYR A 205 6.19 -9.42 -1.87
N SER A 206 6.26 -9.33 -3.20
CA SER A 206 5.83 -8.15 -3.97
C SER A 206 5.81 -8.45 -5.48
N ASP A 207 5.06 -7.67 -6.25
CA ASP A 207 4.97 -7.79 -7.73
C ASP A 207 5.80 -6.72 -8.47
N ASP A 208 5.49 -5.43 -8.36
CA ASP A 208 6.21 -4.38 -9.11
C ASP A 208 7.07 -3.45 -8.23
N ALA A 209 6.91 -3.54 -6.91
CA ALA A 209 7.51 -2.62 -5.95
C ALA A 209 7.99 -3.39 -4.72
N THR A 210 9.29 -3.67 -4.64
CA THR A 210 9.90 -4.36 -3.51
C THR A 210 10.65 -3.38 -2.63
N LEU A 211 10.41 -3.41 -1.32
CA LEU A 211 11.22 -2.67 -0.36
C LEU A 211 12.42 -3.49 0.05
N LEU A 212 13.60 -2.87 0.06
CA LEU A 212 14.84 -3.45 0.56
C LEU A 212 15.36 -2.68 1.76
N ARG A 213 16.02 -3.38 2.68
CA ARG A 213 16.76 -2.78 3.79
C ARG A 213 18.03 -3.56 4.04
N ARG A 214 19.11 -2.86 4.41
CA ARG A 214 20.34 -3.49 4.89
C ARG A 214 20.14 -3.96 6.34
N THR A 215 20.46 -5.21 6.61
CA THR A 215 20.41 -5.82 7.95
C THR A 215 21.67 -5.47 8.75
N GLY A 216 21.61 -5.64 10.08
CA GLY A 216 22.76 -5.42 10.96
C GLY A 216 23.96 -6.34 10.67
N SER A 217 23.72 -7.53 10.10
CA SER A 217 24.76 -8.46 9.64
C SER A 217 25.34 -8.10 8.27
N GLY A 218 24.84 -7.05 7.61
CA GLY A 218 25.29 -6.59 6.30
C GLY A 218 24.59 -7.24 5.10
N GLY A 219 23.70 -8.21 5.31
CA GLY A 219 22.83 -8.78 4.28
C GLY A 219 21.70 -7.84 3.85
N ILE A 220 21.00 -8.18 2.77
CA ILE A 220 19.87 -7.41 2.25
C ILE A 220 18.58 -8.18 2.53
N GLU A 221 17.62 -7.51 3.14
CA GLU A 221 16.29 -8.06 3.41
C GLU A 221 15.28 -7.43 2.44
N ALA A 222 14.46 -8.27 1.81
CA ALA A 222 13.26 -7.85 1.10
C ALA A 222 12.08 -7.80 2.06
N VAL A 223 11.26 -6.76 1.95
CA VAL A 223 10.11 -6.50 2.82
C VAL A 223 8.86 -6.28 1.97
N SER A 224 7.82 -7.02 2.30
CA SER A 224 6.52 -6.87 1.67
C SER A 224 5.79 -5.63 2.19
N LEU A 225 5.06 -4.96 1.31
CA LEU A 225 4.19 -3.85 1.69
C LEU A 225 2.72 -4.09 1.32
N LEU A 226 2.44 -4.54 0.10
CA LEU A 226 1.08 -4.87 -0.35
C LEU A 226 1.00 -6.31 -0.85
N GLY A 227 -0.06 -7.02 -0.45
CA GLY A 227 -0.45 -8.35 -0.91
C GLY A 227 -1.24 -8.31 -2.22
N THR A 228 -0.78 -7.55 -3.22
CA THR A 228 -1.51 -7.29 -4.46
C THR A 228 -0.65 -7.56 -5.70
N ILE A 229 -1.30 -7.93 -6.80
CA ILE A 229 -0.68 -8.21 -8.10
C ILE A 229 -1.47 -7.57 -9.24
N ASN A 230 -0.80 -7.06 -10.28
CA ASN A 230 -1.47 -6.51 -11.47
C ASN A 230 -1.47 -7.55 -12.60
N ILE A 231 -2.66 -8.03 -12.99
CA ILE A 231 -2.81 -9.14 -13.93
C ILE A 231 -3.40 -8.69 -15.26
N THR A 232 -2.85 -9.22 -16.35
CA THR A 232 -3.40 -9.05 -17.70
C THR A 232 -4.45 -10.12 -18.01
N ALA A 233 -5.23 -9.94 -19.07
CA ALA A 233 -6.11 -11.00 -19.58
C ALA A 233 -5.33 -12.29 -19.91
N GLN A 234 -4.11 -12.18 -20.44
CA GLN A 234 -3.26 -13.33 -20.72
C GLN A 234 -2.80 -14.03 -19.43
N THR A 235 -2.45 -13.26 -18.40
CA THR A 235 -2.15 -13.80 -17.06
C THR A 235 -3.33 -14.59 -16.53
N LEU A 236 -4.55 -14.05 -16.62
CA LEU A 236 -5.77 -14.75 -16.19
C LEU A 236 -6.01 -16.05 -16.96
N ALA A 237 -5.71 -16.08 -18.27
CA ALA A 237 -5.84 -17.30 -19.05
C ALA A 237 -4.90 -18.44 -18.56
N TRP A 238 -3.71 -18.10 -18.06
CA TRP A 238 -2.78 -19.08 -17.47
C TRP A 238 -3.02 -19.35 -15.97
N PHE A 239 -3.64 -18.38 -15.28
CA PHE A 239 -3.92 -18.39 -13.86
C PHE A 239 -5.39 -18.07 -13.56
N PRO A 240 -6.33 -18.95 -13.97
CA PRO A 240 -7.76 -18.70 -13.85
C PRO A 240 -8.24 -18.59 -12.41
N GLU A 241 -7.52 -19.16 -11.44
CA GLU A 241 -7.82 -19.02 -10.01
C GLU A 241 -7.74 -17.57 -9.52
N LEU A 242 -7.02 -16.68 -10.22
CA LEU A 242 -6.92 -15.27 -9.84
C LEU A 242 -8.22 -14.49 -10.08
N GLU A 243 -9.14 -15.02 -10.91
CA GLU A 243 -10.35 -14.31 -11.36
C GLU A 243 -11.24 -13.88 -10.19
N HIS A 244 -11.45 -14.75 -9.20
CA HIS A 244 -12.34 -14.46 -8.07
C HIS A 244 -11.79 -13.39 -7.11
N ALA A 245 -10.49 -13.10 -7.18
CA ALA A 245 -9.82 -12.10 -6.35
C ALA A 245 -9.45 -10.83 -7.12
N ALA A 246 -9.73 -10.81 -8.44
CA ALA A 246 -9.44 -9.70 -9.31
C ALA A 246 -10.53 -8.64 -9.24
N ALA A 247 -10.12 -7.37 -9.22
CA ALA A 247 -11.00 -6.22 -9.35
C ALA A 247 -11.89 -6.37 -10.59
N PRO A 248 -13.15 -5.91 -10.55
CA PRO A 248 -14.08 -6.05 -11.68
C PRO A 248 -13.67 -5.22 -12.90
N VAL A 249 -12.86 -4.17 -12.69
CA VAL A 249 -12.45 -3.22 -13.72
C VAL A 249 -10.93 -3.23 -13.85
N ALA A 250 -10.44 -3.09 -15.08
CA ALA A 250 -9.03 -2.93 -15.37
C ALA A 250 -8.58 -1.48 -15.19
N ASN A 251 -7.31 -1.33 -14.83
CA ASN A 251 -6.67 -0.06 -14.61
C ASN A 251 -6.34 0.68 -15.93
N ARG A 252 -5.77 1.88 -15.80
CA ARG A 252 -5.30 2.69 -16.96
C ARG A 252 -4.32 1.98 -17.91
N THR A 253 -3.70 0.90 -17.47
CA THR A 253 -2.77 0.07 -18.26
C THR A 253 -3.40 -1.23 -18.80
N GLY A 254 -4.72 -1.42 -18.60
CA GLY A 254 -5.45 -2.60 -19.02
C GLY A 254 -5.24 -3.83 -18.12
N LYS A 255 -4.67 -3.66 -16.92
CA LYS A 255 -4.46 -4.74 -15.95
C LYS A 255 -5.49 -4.67 -14.83
N ARG A 256 -5.97 -5.80 -14.33
CA ARG A 256 -6.82 -5.87 -13.13
C ARG A 256 -5.93 -6.07 -11.90
N LEU A 257 -6.23 -5.38 -10.80
CA LEU A 257 -5.57 -5.67 -9.53
C LEU A 257 -6.19 -6.94 -8.93
N ALA A 258 -5.38 -7.86 -8.38
CA ALA A 258 -5.89 -9.00 -7.61
C ALA A 258 -5.24 -9.10 -6.22
N MET A 259 -6.00 -9.61 -5.26
CA MET A 259 -5.55 -9.81 -3.88
C MET A 259 -4.88 -11.18 -3.72
N ILE A 260 -3.57 -11.21 -3.45
CA ILE A 260 -2.82 -12.46 -3.28
C ILE A 260 -3.37 -13.28 -2.11
N ASN A 261 -3.67 -12.63 -0.98
CA ASN A 261 -4.16 -13.32 0.21
C ASN A 261 -5.54 -13.97 0.02
N ALA A 262 -6.32 -13.53 -0.96
CA ALA A 262 -7.61 -14.14 -1.28
C ALA A 262 -7.44 -15.43 -2.10
N VAL A 263 -6.40 -15.54 -2.93
CA VAL A 263 -6.15 -16.70 -3.81
C VAL A 263 -5.20 -17.71 -3.17
N TYR A 264 -4.17 -17.21 -2.48
CA TYR A 264 -3.12 -17.99 -1.84
C TYR A 264 -3.00 -17.62 -0.35
N PRO A 265 -3.99 -18.00 0.49
CA PRO A 265 -4.00 -17.64 1.91
C PRO A 265 -2.72 -18.12 2.62
N GLY A 266 -2.09 -17.23 3.38
CA GLY A 266 -0.89 -17.54 4.16
C GLY A 266 0.42 -17.58 3.38
N GLN A 267 0.41 -17.37 2.05
CA GLN A 267 1.64 -17.34 1.25
C GLN A 267 2.27 -15.96 1.11
N ALA A 268 1.59 -14.87 1.48
CA ALA A 268 2.23 -13.56 1.53
C ALA A 268 3.13 -13.45 2.77
N ALA A 269 4.44 -13.41 2.56
CA ALA A 269 5.43 -13.26 3.61
C ALA A 269 5.68 -11.79 3.95
N ARG A 270 6.17 -11.51 5.16
CA ARG A 270 6.46 -10.14 5.61
C ARG A 270 7.84 -9.68 5.20
N ARG A 271 8.85 -10.54 5.34
CA ARG A 271 10.26 -10.23 5.09
C ARG A 271 11.10 -11.49 4.92
N GLY A 272 12.19 -11.39 4.17
CA GLY A 272 13.10 -12.49 3.91
C GLY A 272 14.44 -11.98 3.34
N GLU A 273 15.48 -12.79 3.46
CA GLU A 273 16.82 -12.44 3.00
C GLU A 273 16.94 -12.61 1.49
N VAL A 274 17.42 -11.58 0.79
CA VAL A 274 17.66 -11.63 -0.65
C VAL A 274 18.86 -12.55 -0.92
N ALA A 275 18.60 -13.64 -1.63
CA ALA A 275 19.59 -14.64 -2.00
C ALA A 275 20.07 -14.50 -3.45
N ALA A 276 19.24 -13.96 -4.34
CA ALA A 276 19.60 -13.79 -5.75
C ALA A 276 18.75 -12.71 -6.44
N ILE A 277 19.26 -12.24 -7.58
CA ILE A 277 18.51 -11.46 -8.58
C ILE A 277 18.46 -12.30 -9.86
N LEU A 278 17.25 -12.53 -10.38
CA LEU A 278 17.04 -13.23 -11.63
C LEU A 278 16.41 -12.31 -12.66
N VAL A 279 16.82 -12.50 -13.92
CA VAL A 279 16.26 -11.82 -15.08
C VAL A 279 15.65 -12.89 -15.99
N PRO A 280 14.34 -13.15 -15.89
CA PRO A 280 13.70 -14.15 -16.73
C PRO A 280 13.71 -13.70 -18.21
N GLU A 281 13.83 -14.69 -19.09
CA GLU A 281 13.78 -14.52 -20.54
C GLU A 281 12.78 -15.51 -21.13
N ILE A 282 11.92 -15.06 -22.04
CA ILE A 282 10.98 -15.91 -22.78
C ILE A 282 11.68 -16.35 -24.07
N THR A 283 12.14 -17.59 -24.11
CA THR A 283 12.89 -18.13 -25.25
C THR A 283 11.99 -18.69 -26.36
N GLY A 284 10.71 -18.92 -26.06
CA GLY A 284 9.77 -19.61 -26.97
C GLY A 284 10.12 -21.08 -27.22
N GLN A 285 11.14 -21.61 -26.54
CA GLN A 285 11.48 -23.03 -26.58
C GLN A 285 10.75 -23.76 -25.45
N PRO A 286 10.27 -25.00 -25.69
CA PRO A 286 9.60 -25.81 -24.67
C PRO A 286 10.51 -26.19 -23.50
#